data_AF-A0A8T6MR05-F1
#
_entry.id   AF-A0A8T6MR05-F1
#
_cell.length_a   1.000
_cell.length_b   1.000
_cell.length_c   1.000
_cell.angle_alpha   90.00
_cell.angle_beta   90.00
_cell.angle_gamma   90.00
#
_symmetry.space_group_name_H-M   'P 1'
#
loop_
_entity.id
_entity.type
_entity.pdbx_description
1 polymer ?
#
loop_
_entity_poly.entity_id
_entity_poly.type
_entity_poly.pdbx_seq_one_letter_code
_entity_poly.pdbx_strand_id
1 'polypeptide(L)'
;MNKPVFAILLAAILIAPILAHESFAENAKCDGDCEAPTLGTLDDGKVIVEKGLTINGQAFDITGFTQTIPSQNLIVGQQNTVKLIVYENSGAKFLRYASFALADYKGERDQTQKARIAFMQDFAGAQKLDILDFDKVFSNVKYNATTIDSFTNVIEFTFDIAKPVPKSSIIIEAWDDARNVRKAVLLDGIQVDDKSMEKVKEDKMMKKKAEKKTPVKVEEKSIFL
;
A
#
# COMPACT_ATOMS: atom_id res chain seq x y z
N MET A 1 52.06 44.61 -24.93
CA MET A 1 51.69 43.90 -23.69
C MET A 1 50.34 44.42 -23.22
N ASN A 2 49.25 43.84 -23.73
CA ASN A 2 47.88 44.23 -23.38
C ASN A 2 47.16 42.97 -22.89
N LYS A 3 46.74 42.98 -21.61
CA LYS A 3 45.80 42.00 -21.07
C LYS A 3 44.38 42.35 -21.53
N PRO A 4 43.52 41.34 -21.70
CA PRO A 4 42.16 41.49 -21.22
C PRO A 4 41.82 40.43 -20.17
N VAL A 5 41.24 40.95 -19.10
CA VAL A 5 40.57 40.26 -18.00
C VAL A 5 39.36 39.52 -18.58
N PHE A 6 39.25 38.21 -18.35
CA PHE A 6 38.01 37.48 -18.52
C PHE A 6 37.51 37.04 -17.14
N ALA A 7 36.58 37.83 -16.61
CA ALA A 7 35.72 37.43 -15.52
C ALA A 7 34.70 36.43 -16.07
N ILE A 8 34.75 35.18 -15.60
CA ILE A 8 33.68 34.21 -15.85
C ILE A 8 32.74 34.28 -14.64
N LEU A 9 31.58 34.88 -14.91
CA LEU A 9 30.46 35.03 -13.99
C LEU A 9 29.81 33.66 -13.73
N LEU A 10 29.51 33.37 -12.46
CA LEU A 10 28.74 32.20 -12.02
C LEU A 10 27.38 32.13 -12.74
N ALA A 11 27.08 30.99 -13.36
CA ALA A 11 25.70 30.56 -13.63
C ALA A 11 25.36 29.41 -12.68
N ALA A 12 24.97 29.75 -11.45
CA ALA A 12 24.29 28.80 -10.57
C ALA A 12 22.87 28.62 -11.10
N ILE A 13 22.65 27.58 -11.91
CA ILE A 13 21.32 27.14 -12.31
C ILE A 13 20.68 26.52 -11.07
N LEU A 14 19.88 27.30 -10.35
CA LEU A 14 18.92 26.80 -9.39
C LEU A 14 17.86 26.01 -10.18
N ILE A 15 18.05 24.69 -10.28
CA ILE A 15 16.97 23.78 -10.63
C ILE A 15 16.07 23.72 -9.40
N ALA A 16 15.11 24.64 -9.32
CA ALA A 16 14.00 24.47 -8.41
C ALA A 16 13.12 23.33 -8.98
N PRO A 17 12.95 22.19 -8.28
CA PRO A 17 11.87 21.29 -8.64
C PRO A 17 10.57 22.03 -8.39
N ILE A 18 9.86 22.38 -9.47
CA ILE A 18 8.47 22.81 -9.41
C ILE A 18 7.68 21.56 -9.00
N LEU A 19 7.58 21.31 -7.70
CA LEU A 19 6.49 20.50 -7.18
C LEU A 19 5.23 21.35 -7.34
N ALA A 20 4.57 21.19 -8.48
CA ALA A 20 3.20 21.64 -8.67
C ALA A 20 2.37 20.96 -7.57
N HIS A 21 2.07 21.70 -6.51
CA HIS A 21 1.03 21.32 -5.58
C HIS A 21 -0.28 21.53 -6.34
N GLU A 22 -0.79 20.46 -6.94
CA GLU A 22 -2.19 20.43 -7.36
C GLU A 22 -3.03 20.44 -6.08
N SER A 23 -3.34 21.65 -5.60
CA SER A 23 -4.32 21.88 -4.54
C SER A 23 -5.70 21.77 -5.20
N PHE A 24 -6.24 20.56 -5.22
CA PHE A 24 -7.65 20.37 -5.50
C PHE A 24 -8.44 20.48 -4.20
N ALA A 25 -9.69 20.92 -4.35
CA ALA A 25 -10.62 21.19 -3.27
C ALA A 25 -11.03 19.90 -2.53
N GLU A 26 -10.13 19.35 -1.71
CA GLU A 26 -10.50 18.67 -0.48
C GLU A 26 -11.29 19.74 0.32
N ASN A 27 -12.55 19.48 0.69
CA ASN A 27 -13.35 20.31 1.62
C ASN A 27 -14.11 21.55 1.07
N ALA A 28 -14.62 21.55 -0.16
CA ALA A 28 -15.35 22.71 -0.73
C ALA A 28 -16.62 23.17 0.05
N LYS A 29 -17.09 22.43 1.08
CA LYS A 29 -18.22 22.79 1.96
C LYS A 29 -18.14 22.08 3.33
N CYS A 30 -17.02 22.17 4.06
CA CYS A 30 -17.00 21.62 5.42
C CYS A 30 -17.66 22.59 6.42
N ASP A 31 -18.58 22.06 7.24
CA ASP A 31 -19.15 22.73 8.41
C ASP A 31 -18.86 21.81 9.62
N GLY A 32 -17.72 22.04 10.29
CA GLY A 32 -17.22 21.18 11.36
C GLY A 32 -15.81 20.66 11.11
N ASP A 33 -15.62 19.34 11.19
CA ASP A 33 -14.33 18.69 10.93
C ASP A 33 -14.03 18.65 9.43
N CYS A 34 -12.90 19.22 9.03
CA CYS A 34 -12.45 19.31 7.64
C CYS A 34 -11.15 18.54 7.42
N GLU A 35 -10.58 17.93 8.45
CA GLU A 35 -9.30 17.25 8.33
C GLU A 35 -9.55 15.79 7.93
N ALA A 36 -9.03 15.39 6.78
CA ALA A 36 -9.16 14.01 6.35
C ALA A 36 -8.14 13.09 7.06
N PRO A 37 -8.50 11.82 7.34
CA PRO A 37 -7.56 10.86 7.88
C PRO A 37 -6.29 10.77 7.02
N THR A 38 -5.14 10.68 7.66
CA THR A 38 -3.84 10.76 6.98
C THR A 38 -2.91 9.61 7.33
N LEU A 39 -2.04 9.29 6.38
CA LEU A 39 -0.92 8.36 6.54
C LEU A 39 0.42 9.10 6.69
N GLY A 40 0.40 10.43 6.75
CA GLY A 40 1.62 11.20 6.90
C GLY A 40 1.41 12.59 7.46
N THR A 41 0.96 13.51 6.60
CA THR A 41 0.82 14.93 6.94
C THR A 41 -0.64 15.34 7.05
N LEU A 42 -0.90 16.29 7.96
CA LEU A 42 -2.16 17.04 7.98
C LEU A 42 -2.18 18.10 6.87
N ASP A 43 -3.31 18.76 6.68
CA ASP A 43 -3.47 19.83 5.68
C ASP A 43 -2.58 21.06 5.94
N ASP A 44 -2.17 21.29 7.18
CA ASP A 44 -1.21 22.33 7.56
C ASP A 44 0.26 21.96 7.28
N GLY A 45 0.50 20.76 6.74
CA GLY A 45 1.82 20.22 6.43
C GLY A 45 2.55 19.58 7.60
N LYS A 46 1.94 19.53 8.80
CA LYS A 46 2.53 18.88 9.96
C LYS A 46 2.55 17.36 9.76
N VAL A 47 3.74 16.75 9.87
CA VAL A 47 3.90 15.29 9.88
C VAL A 47 3.36 14.74 11.21
N ILE A 48 2.34 13.89 11.15
CA ILE A 48 1.73 13.20 12.29
C ILE A 48 2.00 11.69 12.24
N VAL A 49 2.17 11.13 11.05
CA VAL A 49 2.54 9.72 10.87
C VAL A 49 3.84 9.65 10.09
N GLU A 50 4.86 9.01 10.66
CA GLU A 50 6.03 8.59 9.89
C GLU A 50 5.78 7.17 9.38
N LYS A 51 6.30 6.87 8.18
CA LYS A 51 6.27 5.51 7.62
C LYS A 51 4.86 4.92 7.54
N GLY A 52 3.89 5.74 7.11
CA GLY A 52 2.48 5.37 7.07
C GLY A 52 2.14 4.17 6.19
N LEU A 53 3.02 3.81 5.25
CA LEU A 53 2.88 2.60 4.45
C LEU A 53 4.04 1.64 4.71
N THR A 54 3.73 0.35 4.85
CA THR A 54 4.71 -0.73 4.76
C THR A 54 4.25 -1.78 3.76
N ILE A 55 5.13 -2.21 2.86
CA ILE A 55 4.90 -3.33 1.92
C ILE A 55 6.00 -4.37 2.15
N ASN A 56 5.62 -5.59 2.52
CA ASN A 56 6.54 -6.70 2.78
C ASN A 56 7.73 -6.33 3.69
N GLY A 57 7.48 -5.49 4.70
CA GLY A 57 8.48 -5.02 5.67
C GLY A 57 9.27 -3.77 5.25
N GLN A 58 9.18 -3.32 4.00
CA GLN A 58 9.76 -2.05 3.57
C GLN A 58 8.77 -0.91 3.84
N ALA A 59 9.22 0.10 4.59
CA ALA A 59 8.39 1.22 5.01
C ALA A 59 8.63 2.50 4.19
N PHE A 60 7.57 3.28 3.98
CA PHE A 60 7.55 4.48 3.14
C PHE A 60 6.75 5.60 3.82
N ASP A 61 7.29 6.82 3.75
CA ASP A 61 6.55 8.02 4.14
C ASP A 61 5.55 8.40 3.04
N ILE A 62 4.35 8.81 3.44
CA ILE A 62 3.27 9.22 2.55
C ILE A 62 3.03 10.72 2.78
N THR A 63 3.68 11.57 2.00
CA THR A 63 3.79 13.01 2.31
C THR A 63 2.98 13.90 1.39
N GLY A 64 2.27 13.32 0.42
CA GLY A 64 1.45 14.11 -0.49
C GLY A 64 0.55 13.26 -1.37
N PHE A 65 -0.23 13.95 -2.19
CA PHE A 65 -1.22 13.35 -3.08
C PHE A 65 -0.60 12.41 -4.13
N THR A 66 0.49 12.80 -4.78
CA THR A 66 1.20 11.98 -5.78
C THR A 66 2.69 11.97 -5.48
N GLN A 67 3.28 10.77 -5.43
CA GLN A 67 4.71 10.59 -5.20
C GLN A 67 5.20 9.29 -5.86
N THR A 68 6.51 9.06 -5.81
CA THR A 68 7.14 7.81 -6.25
C THR A 68 7.79 7.09 -5.08
N ILE A 69 7.77 5.77 -5.09
CA ILE A 69 8.58 4.92 -4.22
C ILE A 69 9.42 3.96 -5.07
N PRO A 70 10.49 3.35 -4.54
CA PRO A 70 11.12 2.21 -5.19
C PRO A 70 10.08 1.14 -5.51
N SER A 71 9.96 0.77 -6.79
CA SER A 71 8.99 -0.23 -7.26
C SER A 71 9.19 -1.56 -6.52
N GLN A 72 8.10 -2.07 -5.96
CA GLN A 72 8.07 -3.35 -5.25
C GLN A 72 7.79 -4.48 -6.24
N ASN A 73 8.71 -5.45 -6.30
CA ASN A 73 8.55 -6.64 -7.13
C ASN A 73 7.89 -7.75 -6.33
N LEU A 74 6.62 -8.03 -6.60
CA LEU A 74 5.89 -9.11 -5.94
C LEU A 74 5.95 -10.39 -6.78
N ILE A 75 5.71 -11.52 -6.12
CA ILE A 75 5.79 -12.86 -6.69
C ILE A 75 4.41 -13.50 -6.70
N VAL A 76 4.02 -14.07 -7.85
CA VAL A 76 2.77 -14.82 -7.98
C VAL A 76 2.78 -16.03 -7.03
N GLY A 77 1.69 -16.20 -6.28
CA GLY A 77 1.49 -17.29 -5.32
C GLY A 77 2.27 -17.15 -4.01
N GLN A 78 2.97 -16.03 -3.80
CA GLN A 78 3.56 -15.69 -2.51
C GLN A 78 2.64 -14.73 -1.75
N GLN A 79 2.55 -14.94 -0.43
CA GLN A 79 1.84 -14.05 0.47
C GLN A 79 2.58 -12.73 0.61
N ASN A 80 1.82 -11.65 0.49
CA ASN A 80 2.26 -10.28 0.67
C ASN A 80 1.53 -9.67 1.86
N THR A 81 2.20 -8.71 2.50
CA THR A 81 1.65 -7.93 3.60
C THR A 81 1.75 -6.45 3.25
N VAL A 82 0.62 -5.75 3.35
CA VAL A 82 0.55 -4.30 3.29
C VAL A 82 0.02 -3.80 4.62
N LYS A 83 0.70 -2.84 5.21
CA LYS A 83 0.28 -2.20 6.46
C LYS A 83 0.17 -0.70 6.26
N LEU A 84 -0.98 -0.18 6.66
CA LEU A 84 -1.31 1.24 6.67
C LEU A 84 -1.39 1.71 8.12
N ILE A 85 -0.69 2.79 8.44
CA ILE A 85 -0.84 3.51 9.71
C ILE A 85 -1.63 4.77 9.39
N VAL A 86 -2.83 4.87 9.95
CA VAL A 86 -3.80 5.91 9.62
C VAL A 86 -4.15 6.69 10.88
N TYR A 87 -3.86 7.98 10.88
CA TYR A 87 -4.27 8.93 11.89
C TYR A 87 -5.62 9.55 11.52
N GLU A 88 -6.49 9.68 12.50
CA GLU A 88 -7.82 10.30 12.38
C GLU A 88 -7.99 11.31 13.52
N ASN A 89 -8.12 12.60 13.20
CA ASN A 89 -8.12 13.70 14.19
C ASN A 89 -9.37 13.71 15.07
N SER A 90 -10.52 13.26 14.56
CA SER A 90 -11.71 13.07 15.40
C SER A 90 -11.57 11.88 16.35
N GLY A 91 -10.58 10.99 16.12
CA GLY A 91 -10.25 9.83 16.95
C GLY A 91 -10.35 8.51 16.18
N ALA A 92 -9.57 7.51 16.58
CA ALA A 92 -9.39 6.26 15.83
C ALA A 92 -10.71 5.54 15.48
N LYS A 93 -11.73 5.64 16.35
CA LYS A 93 -13.05 5.03 16.12
C LYS A 93 -13.87 5.68 14.98
N PHE A 94 -13.45 6.85 14.51
CA PHE A 94 -14.11 7.61 13.45
C PHE A 94 -13.56 7.29 12.07
N LEU A 95 -12.43 6.58 11.97
CA LEU A 95 -11.99 5.99 10.71
C LEU A 95 -13.06 5.03 10.21
N ARG A 96 -13.53 5.23 8.98
CA ARG A 96 -14.55 4.40 8.36
C ARG A 96 -14.00 3.56 7.21
N TYR A 97 -12.90 3.99 6.61
CA TYR A 97 -12.33 3.32 5.45
C TYR A 97 -10.85 3.54 5.32
N ALA A 98 -10.14 2.48 4.93
CA ALA A 98 -8.78 2.55 4.46
C ALA A 98 -8.58 1.49 3.38
N SER A 99 -7.96 1.84 2.26
CA SER A 99 -7.81 0.95 1.13
C SER A 99 -6.42 0.94 0.53
N PHE A 100 -6.14 -0.17 -0.15
CA PHE A 100 -4.98 -0.37 -0.99
C PHE A 100 -5.46 -0.89 -2.34
N ALA A 101 -5.15 -0.18 -3.41
CA ALA A 101 -5.54 -0.53 -4.76
C ALA A 101 -4.35 -0.54 -5.72
N LEU A 102 -4.38 -1.47 -6.68
CA LEU A 102 -3.52 -1.46 -7.85
C LEU A 102 -4.27 -0.79 -8.99
N ALA A 103 -3.65 0.17 -9.65
CA ALA A 103 -4.29 0.93 -10.72
C ALA A 103 -3.36 1.25 -11.89
N ASP A 104 -3.95 1.35 -13.08
CA ASP A 104 -3.37 2.13 -14.17
C ASP A 104 -3.73 3.60 -13.93
N TYR A 105 -2.77 4.40 -13.47
CA TYR A 105 -2.97 5.81 -13.15
C TYR A 105 -2.24 6.69 -14.16
N LYS A 106 -2.98 7.56 -14.86
CA LYS A 106 -2.44 8.57 -15.78
C LYS A 106 -2.84 10.00 -15.40
N GLY A 107 -3.61 10.13 -14.32
CA GLY A 107 -4.12 11.38 -13.76
C GLY A 107 -5.48 11.16 -13.12
N GLU A 108 -5.98 12.14 -12.36
CA GLU A 108 -7.22 11.97 -11.59
C GLU A 108 -8.45 11.62 -12.43
N ARG A 109 -8.49 12.07 -13.69
CA ARG A 109 -9.57 11.78 -14.64
C ARG A 109 -9.35 10.49 -15.45
N ASP A 110 -8.17 9.89 -15.36
CA ASP A 110 -7.78 8.67 -16.08
C ASP A 110 -7.06 7.73 -15.11
N GLN A 111 -7.87 7.10 -14.26
CA GLN A 111 -7.44 6.09 -13.31
C GLN A 111 -8.34 4.87 -13.44
N THR A 112 -7.75 3.72 -13.75
CA THR A 112 -8.46 2.43 -13.80
C THR A 112 -7.96 1.54 -12.67
N GLN A 113 -8.81 1.33 -11.66
CA GLN A 113 -8.52 0.37 -10.59
C GLN A 113 -8.61 -1.05 -11.15
N LYS A 114 -7.52 -1.81 -11.04
CA LYS A 114 -7.46 -3.24 -11.43
C LYS A 114 -8.02 -4.10 -10.31
N ALA A 115 -7.60 -3.82 -9.08
CA ALA A 115 -8.06 -4.50 -7.89
C ALA A 115 -7.87 -3.61 -6.65
N ARG A 116 -8.74 -3.77 -5.65
CA ARG A 116 -8.74 -3.02 -4.40
C ARG A 116 -9.11 -3.92 -3.22
N ILE A 117 -8.37 -3.77 -2.14
CA ILE A 117 -8.69 -4.33 -0.82
C ILE A 117 -8.99 -3.14 0.09
N ALA A 118 -10.08 -3.20 0.84
CA ALA A 118 -10.43 -2.15 1.79
C ALA A 118 -10.91 -2.71 3.12
N PHE A 119 -10.45 -2.06 4.17
CA PHE A 119 -11.05 -2.08 5.49
C PHE A 119 -12.25 -1.13 5.50
N MET A 120 -13.38 -1.58 6.06
CA MET A 120 -14.52 -0.74 6.32
C MET A 120 -14.97 -0.91 7.76
N GLN A 121 -15.39 0.19 8.38
CA GLN A 121 -15.99 0.21 9.71
C GLN A 121 -17.30 1.00 9.66
N ASP A 122 -18.38 0.44 10.20
CA ASP A 122 -19.64 1.15 10.31
C ASP A 122 -19.69 2.10 11.53
N PHE A 123 -20.80 2.81 11.70
CA PHE A 123 -21.00 3.74 12.82
C PHE A 123 -21.11 3.04 14.19
N ALA A 124 -21.43 1.75 14.22
CA ALA A 124 -21.46 0.95 15.44
C ALA A 124 -20.08 0.35 15.78
N GLY A 125 -19.09 0.53 14.90
CA GLY A 125 -17.73 -0.02 15.04
C GLY A 125 -17.59 -1.44 14.49
N ALA A 126 -18.59 -2.00 13.81
CA ALA A 126 -18.46 -3.30 13.17
C ALA A 126 -17.56 -3.19 11.93
N GLN A 127 -16.58 -4.09 11.85
CA GLN A 127 -15.54 -4.08 10.83
C GLN A 127 -15.81 -5.14 9.76
N LYS A 128 -15.47 -4.83 8.51
CA LYS A 128 -15.54 -5.77 7.39
C LYS A 128 -14.44 -5.55 6.38
N LEU A 129 -14.14 -6.62 5.65
CA LEU A 129 -13.29 -6.61 4.47
C LEU A 129 -14.16 -6.39 3.22
N ASP A 130 -13.78 -5.44 2.38
CA ASP A 130 -14.34 -5.22 1.05
C ASP A 130 -13.27 -5.46 -0.01
N ILE A 131 -13.61 -6.19 -1.06
CA ILE A 131 -12.68 -6.55 -2.15
C ILE A 131 -13.36 -6.26 -3.48
N LEU A 132 -12.73 -5.42 -4.29
CA LEU A 132 -13.11 -5.19 -5.67
C LEU A 132 -12.00 -5.74 -6.56
N ASP A 133 -12.23 -6.86 -7.22
CA ASP A 133 -11.21 -7.53 -8.02
C ASP A 133 -11.84 -8.36 -9.13
N PHE A 134 -12.28 -7.69 -10.19
CA PHE A 134 -12.92 -8.33 -11.35
C PHE A 134 -11.98 -9.31 -12.06
N ASP A 135 -10.69 -9.01 -12.00
CA ASP A 135 -9.63 -9.71 -12.70
C ASP A 135 -9.04 -10.87 -11.88
N LYS A 136 -9.43 -11.03 -10.62
CA LYS A 136 -8.90 -12.04 -9.69
C LYS A 136 -7.38 -11.93 -9.55
N VAL A 137 -6.88 -10.70 -9.39
CA VAL A 137 -5.48 -10.39 -9.10
C VAL A 137 -5.09 -10.87 -7.69
N PHE A 138 -5.98 -10.70 -6.72
CA PHE A 138 -5.79 -11.08 -5.34
C PHE A 138 -6.43 -12.42 -5.02
N SER A 139 -5.82 -13.16 -4.10
CA SER A 139 -6.40 -14.36 -3.49
C SER A 139 -5.99 -14.46 -2.02
N ASN A 140 -6.70 -15.28 -1.24
CA ASN A 140 -6.43 -15.50 0.19
C ASN A 140 -6.35 -14.21 1.02
N VAL A 141 -7.16 -13.21 0.65
CA VAL A 141 -7.15 -11.89 1.28
C VAL A 141 -7.67 -11.98 2.72
N LYS A 142 -6.92 -11.41 3.65
CA LYS A 142 -7.30 -11.22 5.04
C LYS A 142 -6.92 -9.81 5.48
N TYR A 143 -7.52 -9.37 6.59
CA TYR A 143 -7.15 -8.13 7.23
C TYR A 143 -7.06 -8.30 8.74
N ASN A 144 -6.29 -7.41 9.36
CA ASN A 144 -6.30 -7.15 10.79
C ASN A 144 -6.32 -5.63 10.98
N ALA A 145 -7.13 -5.15 11.91
CA ALA A 145 -7.24 -3.73 12.23
C ALA A 145 -7.11 -3.56 13.73
N THR A 146 -6.15 -2.74 14.16
CA THR A 146 -5.89 -2.48 15.58
C THR A 146 -5.74 -0.99 15.83
N THR A 147 -6.45 -0.48 16.81
CA THR A 147 -6.23 0.86 17.35
C THR A 147 -5.03 0.83 18.29
N ILE A 148 -4.02 1.67 18.03
CA ILE A 148 -2.78 1.70 18.83
C ILE A 148 -2.72 2.87 19.82
N ASP A 149 -3.53 3.90 19.59
CA ASP A 149 -3.76 5.02 20.51
C ASP A 149 -5.14 5.66 20.25
N SER A 150 -5.45 6.82 20.85
CA SER A 150 -6.78 7.46 20.73
C SER A 150 -7.14 7.94 19.31
N PHE A 151 -6.15 8.08 18.42
CA PHE A 151 -6.28 8.69 17.09
C PHE A 151 -5.78 7.79 15.95
N THR A 152 -4.93 6.81 16.25
CA THR A 152 -4.24 6.03 15.22
C THR A 152 -4.73 4.59 15.13
N ASN A 153 -5.01 4.15 13.90
CA ASN A 153 -5.26 2.76 13.56
C ASN A 153 -4.11 2.19 12.72
N VAL A 154 -3.82 0.91 12.92
CA VAL A 154 -2.97 0.11 12.06
C VAL A 154 -3.86 -0.90 11.33
N ILE A 155 -3.90 -0.79 10.01
CA ILE A 155 -4.65 -1.66 9.12
C ILE A 155 -3.67 -2.51 8.33
N GLU A 156 -3.66 -3.81 8.58
CA GLU A 156 -2.80 -4.76 7.89
C GLU A 156 -3.62 -5.65 6.97
N PHE A 157 -3.30 -5.67 5.69
CA PHE A 157 -3.81 -6.60 4.70
C PHE A 157 -2.78 -7.67 4.41
N THR A 158 -3.22 -8.91 4.32
CA THR A 158 -2.41 -10.02 3.79
C THR A 158 -3.13 -10.65 2.62
N PHE A 159 -2.40 -10.93 1.53
CA PHE A 159 -2.98 -11.47 0.30
C PHE A 159 -1.90 -12.13 -0.57
N ASP A 160 -2.33 -13.06 -1.40
CA ASP A 160 -1.49 -13.64 -2.45
C ASP A 160 -1.81 -12.96 -3.79
N ILE A 161 -0.80 -12.74 -4.63
CA ILE A 161 -1.03 -12.36 -6.02
C ILE A 161 -1.28 -13.63 -6.84
N ALA A 162 -2.42 -13.72 -7.52
CA ALA A 162 -2.83 -14.92 -8.26
C ALA A 162 -2.36 -14.93 -9.73
N LYS A 163 -2.03 -13.77 -10.30
CA LYS A 163 -1.56 -13.64 -11.68
C LYS A 163 -0.58 -12.46 -11.84
N PRO A 164 0.27 -12.47 -12.88
CA PRO A 164 1.13 -11.33 -13.19
C PRO A 164 0.31 -10.06 -13.37
N VAL A 165 0.91 -8.94 -12.99
CA VAL A 165 0.32 -7.62 -13.11
C VAL A 165 1.39 -6.72 -13.71
N PRO A 166 1.11 -6.06 -14.85
CA PRO A 166 1.98 -5.03 -15.38
C PRO A 166 2.29 -3.98 -14.32
N LYS A 167 3.39 -3.25 -14.51
CA LYS A 167 3.75 -2.15 -13.62
C LYS A 167 2.54 -1.25 -13.38
N SER A 168 2.19 -1.06 -12.11
CA SER A 168 0.95 -0.41 -11.69
C SER A 168 1.26 0.59 -10.59
N SER A 169 0.47 1.65 -10.55
CA SER A 169 0.47 2.58 -9.42
C SER A 169 -0.28 1.96 -8.25
N ILE A 170 0.08 2.39 -7.04
CA ILE A 170 -0.69 2.09 -5.83
C ILE A 170 -1.55 3.31 -5.54
N ILE A 171 -2.84 3.09 -5.29
CA ILE A 171 -3.72 4.12 -4.75
C ILE A 171 -4.10 3.71 -3.33
N ILE A 172 -3.86 4.61 -2.39
CA ILE A 172 -4.28 4.49 -1.00
C ILE A 172 -5.32 5.57 -0.77
N GLU A 173 -6.43 5.19 -0.15
CA GLU A 173 -7.50 6.13 0.17
C GLU A 173 -8.02 5.82 1.57
N ALA A 174 -8.24 6.87 2.36
CA ALA A 174 -8.87 6.80 3.67
C ALA A 174 -9.99 7.84 3.78
N TRP A 175 -11.06 7.49 4.50
CA TRP A 175 -12.11 8.45 4.83
C TRP A 175 -12.76 8.18 6.20
N ASP A 176 -13.27 9.25 6.79
CA ASP A 176 -13.83 9.31 8.15
C ASP A 176 -15.37 9.33 8.16
N ASP A 177 -15.97 9.56 9.32
CA ASP A 177 -17.44 9.59 9.43
C ASP A 177 -18.09 10.81 8.76
N ALA A 178 -17.35 11.91 8.65
CA ALA A 178 -17.73 13.16 7.98
C ALA A 178 -17.53 13.10 6.45
N ARG A 179 -16.94 12.01 5.95
CA ARG A 179 -16.57 11.81 4.53
C ARG A 179 -15.46 12.75 4.07
N ASN A 180 -14.61 13.22 4.97
CA ASN A 180 -13.33 13.80 4.57
C ASN A 180 -12.48 12.66 4.00
N VAL A 181 -11.90 12.88 2.83
CA VAL A 181 -11.18 11.86 2.07
C VAL A 181 -9.76 12.34 1.86
N ARG A 182 -8.78 11.46 2.11
CA ARG A 182 -7.41 11.66 1.65
C ARG A 182 -7.01 10.53 0.72
N LYS A 183 -6.41 10.90 -0.40
CA LYS A 183 -5.87 9.97 -1.40
C LYS A 183 -4.36 10.18 -1.55
N ALA A 184 -3.63 9.09 -1.64
CA ALA A 184 -2.22 9.07 -2.02
C ALA A 184 -2.01 8.11 -3.19
N VAL A 185 -1.29 8.58 -4.21
CA VAL A 185 -0.96 7.85 -5.42
C VAL A 185 0.55 7.64 -5.46
N LEU A 186 0.97 6.38 -5.44
CA LEU A 186 2.35 5.98 -5.59
C LEU A 186 2.55 5.48 -7.02
N LEU A 187 3.10 6.36 -7.85
CA LEU A 187 3.32 6.07 -9.25
C LEU A 187 4.26 4.87 -9.39
N ASP A 188 3.90 3.94 -10.28
CA ASP A 188 4.77 2.84 -10.67
C ASP A 188 5.25 1.98 -9.49
N GLY A 189 4.47 1.94 -8.40
CA GLY A 189 4.87 1.40 -7.10
C GLY A 189 4.97 -0.11 -7.02
N ILE A 190 4.28 -0.87 -7.89
CA ILE A 190 4.29 -2.34 -7.89
C ILE A 190 4.45 -2.90 -9.31
N GLN A 191 5.19 -4.00 -9.40
CA GLN A 191 5.21 -4.88 -10.55
C GLN A 191 5.14 -6.34 -10.09
N VAL A 192 4.45 -7.19 -10.84
CA VAL A 192 4.40 -8.64 -10.58
C VAL A 192 4.82 -9.38 -11.84
N ASP A 193 5.97 -10.05 -11.79
CA ASP A 193 6.55 -10.76 -12.94
C ASP A 193 6.12 -12.24 -12.96
N ASP A 194 6.03 -12.80 -14.17
CA ASP A 194 5.77 -14.22 -14.44
C ASP A 194 6.96 -15.11 -14.09
N LYS A 195 8.20 -14.58 -14.17
CA LYS A 195 9.44 -15.36 -13.93
C LYS A 195 9.54 -15.95 -12.52
N SER A 196 8.74 -15.47 -11.58
CA SER A 196 8.67 -16.06 -10.24
C SER A 196 7.92 -17.40 -10.21
N MET A 197 7.09 -17.70 -11.23
CA MET A 197 6.35 -18.95 -11.33
C MET A 197 7.24 -20.18 -11.54
N GLU A 198 8.42 -20.01 -12.16
CA GLU A 198 9.37 -21.12 -12.32
C GLU A 198 9.94 -21.55 -10.96
N LYS A 199 10.36 -20.61 -10.10
CA LYS A 199 10.82 -20.90 -8.73
C LYS A 199 9.72 -21.49 -7.85
N VAL A 200 8.49 -20.96 -7.92
CA VAL A 200 7.36 -21.50 -7.13
C VAL A 200 6.97 -22.91 -7.60
N LYS A 201 7.05 -23.21 -8.90
CA LYS A 201 6.84 -24.57 -9.44
C LYS A 201 7.93 -25.53 -8.96
N GLU A 202 9.20 -25.11 -8.99
CA GLU A 202 10.33 -25.89 -8.47
C GLU A 202 10.17 -26.19 -6.98
N ASP A 203 9.86 -25.20 -6.15
CA ASP A 203 9.67 -25.37 -4.70
C ASP A 203 8.49 -26.29 -4.37
N LYS A 204 7.37 -26.14 -5.08
CA LYS A 204 6.20 -27.04 -4.94
C LYS A 204 6.53 -28.46 -5.40
N MET A 205 7.32 -28.62 -6.47
CA MET A 205 7.80 -29.94 -6.91
C MET A 205 8.75 -30.57 -5.89
N MET A 206 9.64 -29.80 -5.27
CA MET A 206 10.55 -30.28 -4.24
C MET A 206 9.82 -30.70 -2.97
N LYS A 207 8.85 -29.90 -2.48
CA LYS A 207 8.01 -30.26 -1.31
C LYS A 207 7.21 -31.54 -1.56
N LYS A 208 6.58 -31.68 -2.72
CA LYS A 208 5.82 -32.89 -3.10
C LYS A 208 6.72 -34.13 -3.24
N LYS A 209 7.98 -33.96 -3.64
CA LYS A 209 8.99 -35.04 -3.66
C LYS A 209 9.46 -35.42 -2.25
N ALA A 210 9.53 -34.48 -1.33
CA ALA A 210 9.90 -34.72 0.07
C ALA A 210 8.80 -35.47 0.84
N GLU A 211 7.53 -35.10 0.66
CA GLU A 211 6.38 -35.78 1.27
C GLU A 211 6.21 -37.23 0.78
N LYS A 212 6.55 -37.52 -0.49
CA LYS A 212 6.56 -38.89 -1.02
C LYS A 212 7.69 -39.77 -0.47
N LYS A 213 8.69 -39.20 0.20
CA LYS A 213 9.88 -39.92 0.68
C LYS A 213 9.85 -40.26 2.17
N THR A 214 8.81 -39.88 2.91
CA THR A 214 8.68 -40.29 4.32
C THR A 214 8.20 -41.75 4.38
N PRO A 215 9.03 -42.72 4.84
CA PRO A 215 8.59 -44.10 4.94
C PRO A 215 7.54 -44.23 6.06
N VAL A 216 6.45 -44.94 5.75
CA VAL A 216 5.45 -45.37 6.72
C VAL A 216 6.16 -46.22 7.78
N LYS A 217 6.13 -45.77 9.04
CA LYS A 217 6.56 -46.58 10.19
C LYS A 217 5.67 -47.81 10.25
N VAL A 218 6.23 -48.99 10.00
CA VAL A 218 5.56 -50.27 10.26
C VAL A 218 5.56 -50.46 11.77
N GLU A 219 4.37 -50.49 12.38
CA GLU A 219 4.19 -50.90 13.78
C GLU A 219 4.52 -52.38 13.93
N GLU A 220 5.51 -52.69 14.75
CA GLU A 220 5.88 -54.04 15.14
C GLU A 220 4.89 -54.54 16.20
N LYS A 221 4.04 -55.51 15.84
CA LYS A 221 3.18 -56.22 16.81
C LYS A 221 4.04 -57.17 17.64
N SER A 222 4.13 -56.94 18.94
CA SER A 222 4.67 -57.91 19.88
C SER A 222 3.70 -59.07 20.06
N ILE A 223 4.21 -60.30 19.93
CA ILE A 223 3.53 -61.53 20.32
C ILE A 223 4.20 -61.98 21.62
N PHE A 224 3.45 -62.00 22.73
CA PHE A 224 3.85 -62.67 23.97
C PHE A 224 3.30 -64.11 23.94
N LEU A 225 4.21 -65.07 24.18
CA LEU A 225 3.93 -66.45 24.56
C LEU A 225 3.75 -66.55 26.07
#